data_AF-A0A521P5X8-F1
#
_entry.id   AF-A0A521P5X8-F1
#
_cell.length_a   1.000
_cell.length_b   1.000
_cell.length_c   1.000
_cell.angle_alpha   90.00
_cell.angle_beta   90.00
_cell.angle_gamma   90.00
#
_symmetry.space_group_name_H-M   'P 1'
#
loop_
_entity.id
_entity.type
_entity.pdbx_description
1 polymer ?
#
loop_
_entity_poly.entity_id
_entity_poly.type
_entity_poly.pdbx_seq_one_letter_code
_entity_poly.pdbx_strand_id
1 'polypeptide(L)'
;MEQKNSTNAARVVAGYCWPWTSKKSPQSFDIVIGSDYRRRWNLDVDGSLWIVAPNSINEVGCIHTCQGLEVEYIGVIIGPDLIVRDGEIVTVPEARDRHDKTLRGYKTQVKATPEKAKALAALIIKNTYRTLMTRGMKGCYIYCSDAETTEYFRSRISRH
;
A
#
# COMPACT_ATOMS: atom_id res chain seq x y z
N MET A 1 -7.06 13.08 -0.79
CA MET A 1 -7.11 12.72 0.65
C MET A 1 -7.00 13.92 1.57
N GLU A 2 -6.08 14.86 1.34
CA GLU A 2 -5.94 16.08 2.16
C GLU A 2 -7.25 16.87 2.33
N GLN A 3 -8.01 17.05 1.25
CA GLN A 3 -9.33 17.70 1.29
C GLN A 3 -10.35 16.97 2.20
N LYS A 4 -10.19 15.67 2.42
CA LYS A 4 -11.04 14.85 3.30
C LYS A 4 -10.54 14.82 4.76
N ASN A 5 -9.39 15.43 5.05
CA ASN A 5 -8.74 15.37 6.37
C ASN A 5 -9.04 16.56 7.28
N SER A 6 -10.12 17.32 7.05
CA SER A 6 -10.44 18.54 7.84
C SER A 6 -10.62 18.28 9.34
N THR A 7 -11.03 17.08 9.73
CA THR A 7 -11.20 16.64 11.12
C THR A 7 -10.20 15.57 11.54
N ASN A 8 -9.03 15.50 10.87
CA ASN A 8 -8.03 14.45 11.08
C ASN A 8 -8.58 13.02 10.78
N ALA A 9 -9.57 12.94 9.89
CA ALA A 9 -10.38 11.76 9.63
C ALA A 9 -9.88 10.89 8.45
N ALA A 10 -8.77 11.27 7.81
CA ALA A 10 -8.29 10.65 6.59
C ALA A 10 -6.82 10.19 6.70
N ARG A 11 -6.50 9.02 6.14
CA ARG A 11 -5.12 8.50 6.08
C ARG A 11 -4.76 8.02 4.68
N VAL A 12 -3.46 7.98 4.41
CA VAL A 12 -2.91 7.33 3.22
C VAL A 12 -2.07 6.14 3.64
N VAL A 13 -2.25 5.01 2.95
CA VAL A 13 -1.50 3.77 3.16
C VAL A 13 -1.02 3.20 1.83
N ALA A 14 0.01 2.37 1.84
CA ALA A 14 0.57 1.77 0.63
C ALA A 14 1.03 0.33 0.86
N GLY A 15 1.11 -0.44 -0.23
CA GLY A 15 1.82 -1.73 -0.26
C GLY A 15 3.34 -1.54 -0.20
N TYR A 16 4.09 -2.62 0.07
CA TYR A 16 5.54 -2.59 0.32
C TYR A 16 6.42 -2.45 -0.94
N CYS A 17 6.03 -1.64 -1.91
CA CYS A 17 6.81 -1.45 -3.14
C CYS A 17 7.91 -0.38 -3.05
N TRP A 18 7.83 0.51 -2.05
CA TRP A 18 8.76 1.64 -1.92
C TRP A 18 9.79 1.45 -0.80
N PRO A 19 11.06 1.83 -1.04
CA PRO A 19 12.12 1.71 -0.04
C PRO A 19 11.97 2.73 1.10
N TRP A 20 12.48 2.38 2.28
CA TRP A 20 12.59 3.28 3.44
C TRP A 20 13.90 4.09 3.41
N THR A 21 14.03 4.99 2.43
CA THR A 21 15.22 5.85 2.28
C THR A 21 15.40 6.82 3.45
N SER A 22 14.31 7.32 4.01
CA SER A 22 14.26 8.29 5.10
C SER A 22 14.87 7.76 6.40
N LYS A 23 14.91 6.43 6.60
CA LYS A 23 15.59 5.79 7.74
C LYS A 23 17.08 6.05 7.77
N LYS A 24 17.73 6.20 6.62
CA LYS A 24 19.16 6.50 6.51
C LYS A 24 19.43 7.99 6.32
N SER A 25 18.51 8.66 5.64
CA SER A 25 18.64 10.07 5.28
C SER A 25 17.34 10.78 5.63
N PRO A 26 17.22 11.35 6.85
CA PRO A 26 15.96 11.91 7.35
C PRO A 26 15.33 13.00 6.48
N GLN A 27 16.08 13.61 5.57
CA GLN A 27 15.57 14.61 4.63
C GLN A 27 14.93 14.00 3.36
N SER A 28 15.19 12.73 3.07
CA SER A 28 14.68 12.03 1.88
C SER A 28 13.18 11.73 1.95
N PHE A 29 12.59 11.46 0.79
CA PHE A 29 11.22 10.96 0.63
C PHE A 29 11.24 9.49 0.21
N ASP A 30 10.30 8.70 0.72
CA ASP A 30 10.26 7.26 0.49
C ASP A 30 9.36 6.90 -0.67
N ILE A 31 8.16 7.47 -0.69
CA ILE A 31 7.14 7.24 -1.70
C ILE A 31 7.13 8.45 -2.62
N VAL A 32 7.66 8.26 -3.82
CA VAL A 32 7.70 9.26 -4.88
C VAL A 32 6.87 8.74 -6.04
N ILE A 33 5.84 9.49 -6.42
CA ILE A 33 4.92 9.18 -7.51
C ILE A 33 4.80 10.42 -8.38
N GLY A 34 5.25 10.32 -9.63
CA GLY A 34 5.34 11.47 -10.54
C GLY A 34 6.22 12.59 -9.97
N SER A 35 5.96 13.83 -10.40
CA SER A 35 6.68 15.01 -9.91
C SER A 35 6.17 15.51 -8.56
N ASP A 36 4.89 15.34 -8.30
CA ASP A 36 4.14 16.16 -7.32
C ASP A 36 3.84 15.43 -6.00
N TYR A 37 3.85 14.09 -6.01
CA TYR A 37 3.56 13.32 -4.81
C TYR A 37 4.83 12.75 -4.20
N ARG A 38 5.20 13.28 -3.03
CA ARG A 38 6.37 12.84 -2.26
C ARG A 38 6.02 12.76 -0.79
N ARG A 39 6.13 11.58 -0.20
CA ARG A 39 5.83 11.33 1.21
C ARG A 39 6.86 10.41 1.82
N ARG A 40 6.99 10.49 3.14
CA ARG A 40 7.74 9.49 3.91
C ARG A 40 6.78 8.39 4.33
N TRP A 41 7.32 7.19 4.47
CA TRP A 41 6.64 6.21 5.28
C TRP A 41 6.46 6.75 6.70
N ASN A 42 5.43 6.29 7.40
CA ASN A 42 5.27 6.59 8.81
C ASN A 42 6.56 6.23 9.56
N LEU A 43 7.14 7.21 10.25
CA LEU A 43 8.30 6.93 11.09
C LEU A 43 7.82 6.09 12.29
N ASP A 44 8.66 5.18 12.79
CA ASP A 44 8.35 4.24 13.89
C ASP A 44 8.09 4.94 15.25
N VAL A 45 7.98 6.27 15.26
CA VAL A 45 7.93 7.10 16.45
C VAL A 45 6.61 6.92 17.20
N ASP A 46 5.50 6.76 16.46
CA ASP A 46 4.15 6.77 17.05
C ASP A 46 3.49 5.38 17.09
N GLY A 47 4.12 4.32 16.56
CA GLY A 47 3.56 2.97 16.55
C GLY A 47 2.11 2.94 16.04
N SER A 48 1.18 2.40 16.83
CA SER A 48 -0.26 2.39 16.53
C SER A 48 -0.94 3.76 16.67
N LEU A 49 -0.37 4.69 17.42
CA LEU A 49 -0.90 6.06 17.60
C LEU A 49 -0.71 6.92 16.35
N TRP A 50 0.14 6.50 15.41
CA TRP A 50 0.35 7.19 14.13
C TRP A 50 -0.98 7.48 13.44
N ILE A 51 -1.90 6.52 13.43
CA ILE A 51 -3.17 6.66 12.71
C ILE A 51 -4.10 7.73 13.32
N VAL A 52 -3.85 8.24 14.52
CA VAL A 52 -4.62 9.33 15.13
C VAL A 52 -3.80 10.62 15.25
N ALA A 53 -2.50 10.59 14.95
CA ALA A 53 -1.64 11.76 15.02
C ALA A 53 -2.05 12.82 13.95
N PRO A 54 -2.16 14.12 14.30
CA PRO A 54 -2.62 15.16 13.38
C PRO A 54 -1.80 15.29 12.09
N ASN A 55 -0.50 15.03 12.18
CA ASN A 55 0.44 15.20 11.05
C ASN A 55 0.55 13.96 10.15
N SER A 56 -0.09 12.84 10.53
CA SER A 56 0.03 11.56 9.82
C SER A 56 -0.49 11.57 8.38
N ILE A 57 -1.33 12.55 8.01
CA ILE A 57 -1.75 12.76 6.62
C ILE A 57 -0.58 13.09 5.67
N ASN A 58 0.53 13.61 6.22
CA ASN A 58 1.76 13.92 5.49
C ASN A 58 2.73 12.74 5.42
N GLU A 59 2.30 11.59 5.93
CA GLU A 59 3.02 10.32 5.89
C GLU A 59 2.15 9.25 5.25
N VAL A 60 2.76 8.11 4.95
CA VAL A 60 2.04 6.96 4.42
C VAL A 60 2.25 5.77 5.35
N GLY A 61 1.13 5.19 5.78
CA GLY A 61 1.13 4.00 6.63
C GLY A 61 1.32 2.72 5.84
N CYS A 62 1.68 1.65 6.54
CA CYS A 62 1.76 0.31 6.00
C CYS A 62 0.74 -0.62 6.68
N ILE A 63 0.65 -1.88 6.25
CA ILE A 63 -0.32 -2.83 6.83
C ILE A 63 -0.16 -3.00 8.35
N HIS A 64 1.07 -2.91 8.88
CA HIS A 64 1.31 -3.08 10.32
C HIS A 64 0.81 -1.90 11.15
N THR A 65 0.76 -0.70 10.58
CA THR A 65 0.37 0.51 11.31
C THR A 65 -1.12 0.80 11.24
N CYS A 66 -1.83 0.16 10.31
CA CYS A 66 -3.29 0.24 10.22
C CYS A 66 -4.02 -0.98 10.79
N GLN A 67 -3.32 -2.02 11.26
CA GLN A 67 -3.98 -3.23 11.74
C GLN A 67 -4.77 -2.96 13.03
N GLY A 68 -6.08 -3.23 13.02
CA GLY A 68 -6.97 -3.05 14.17
C GLY A 68 -7.48 -1.63 14.38
N LEU A 69 -7.26 -0.72 13.41
CA LEU A 69 -7.67 0.68 13.49
C LEU A 69 -8.45 1.08 12.25
N GLU A 70 -9.43 1.97 12.42
CA GLU A 70 -10.34 2.43 11.36
C GLU A 70 -10.32 3.95 11.29
N VAL A 71 -10.54 4.49 10.08
CA VAL A 71 -10.61 5.93 9.80
C VAL A 71 -11.81 6.21 8.93
N GLU A 72 -12.30 7.46 8.89
CA GLU A 72 -13.44 7.77 8.02
C GLU A 72 -13.09 7.58 6.55
N TYR A 73 -11.93 8.06 6.12
CA TYR A 73 -11.49 7.96 4.74
C TYR A 73 -10.09 7.37 4.63
N ILE A 74 -9.93 6.35 3.79
CA ILE A 74 -8.63 5.76 3.50
C ILE A 74 -8.25 6.00 2.04
N GLY A 75 -7.02 6.45 1.81
CA GLY A 75 -6.35 6.45 0.51
C GLY A 75 -5.38 5.28 0.43
N VAL A 76 -5.50 4.42 -0.57
CA VAL A 76 -4.63 3.25 -0.75
C VAL A 76 -3.82 3.42 -2.03
N ILE A 77 -2.50 3.40 -1.90
CA ILE A 77 -1.58 3.40 -3.03
C ILE A 77 -1.27 1.94 -3.37
N ILE A 78 -1.75 1.50 -4.54
CA ILE A 78 -1.48 0.18 -5.13
C ILE A 78 -0.22 0.27 -5.96
N GLY A 79 0.82 -0.40 -5.49
CA GLY A 79 2.11 -0.50 -6.15
C GLY A 79 2.13 -1.54 -7.27
N PRO A 80 3.27 -1.67 -7.96
CA PRO A 80 3.43 -2.59 -9.09
C PRO A 80 3.41 -4.08 -8.70
N ASP A 81 3.32 -4.42 -7.41
CA ASP A 81 3.18 -5.79 -6.94
C ASP A 81 1.76 -6.37 -7.11
N LEU A 82 0.76 -5.52 -7.41
CA LEU A 82 -0.60 -5.92 -7.74
C LEU A 82 -1.07 -5.12 -8.97
N ILE A 83 -1.18 -5.80 -10.10
CA ILE A 83 -1.60 -5.21 -11.38
C ILE A 83 -2.78 -5.99 -11.96
N VAL A 84 -3.38 -5.46 -13.02
CA VAL A 84 -4.37 -6.14 -13.84
C VAL A 84 -3.84 -6.31 -15.24
N ARG A 85 -3.97 -7.50 -15.80
CA ARG A 85 -3.67 -7.80 -17.20
C ARG A 85 -4.81 -8.62 -17.77
N ASP A 86 -5.34 -8.20 -18.91
CA ASP A 86 -6.45 -8.87 -19.62
C ASP A 86 -7.68 -9.08 -18.72
N GLY A 87 -7.92 -8.13 -17.81
CA GLY A 87 -9.03 -8.19 -16.85
C GLY A 87 -8.82 -9.11 -15.63
N GLU A 88 -7.64 -9.72 -15.50
CA GLU A 88 -7.28 -10.58 -14.37
C GLU A 88 -6.29 -9.90 -13.41
N ILE A 89 -6.46 -10.13 -12.11
CA ILE A 89 -5.54 -9.64 -11.08
C ILE A 89 -4.27 -10.50 -11.10
N VAL A 90 -3.13 -9.86 -11.41
CA VAL A 90 -1.80 -10.45 -11.41
C VAL A 90 -0.98 -9.88 -10.26
N THR A 91 -0.31 -10.74 -9.51
CA THR A 91 0.62 -10.33 -8.45
C THR A 91 2.05 -10.47 -8.92
N VAL A 92 2.90 -9.47 -8.63
CA VAL A 92 4.31 -9.41 -9.02
C VAL A 92 5.18 -9.30 -7.75
N PRO A 93 5.49 -10.42 -7.07
CA PRO A 93 6.27 -10.42 -5.83
C PRO A 93 7.63 -9.70 -5.93
N GLU A 94 8.27 -9.74 -7.10
CA GLU A 94 9.54 -9.10 -7.40
C GLU A 94 9.48 -7.57 -7.40
N ALA A 95 8.28 -7.00 -7.55
CA ALA A 95 8.06 -5.56 -7.54
C ALA A 95 8.00 -4.97 -6.12
N ARG A 96 8.02 -5.82 -5.08
CA ARG A 96 8.15 -5.36 -3.69
C ARG A 96 9.57 -4.94 -3.38
N ASP A 97 9.71 -4.00 -2.43
CA ASP A 97 11.01 -3.61 -1.92
C ASP A 97 11.74 -4.83 -1.33
N ARG A 98 13.05 -4.91 -1.61
CA ARG A 98 13.88 -6.04 -1.18
C ARG A 98 14.00 -6.19 0.35
N HIS A 99 13.65 -5.17 1.12
CA HIS A 99 13.62 -5.23 2.57
C HIS A 99 12.22 -5.55 3.13
N ASP A 100 11.22 -5.79 2.27
CA ASP A 100 9.93 -6.33 2.70
C ASP A 100 10.13 -7.71 3.33
N LYS A 101 9.90 -7.77 4.64
CA LYS A 101 10.02 -9.01 5.41
C LYS A 101 8.81 -9.93 5.25
N THR A 102 7.69 -9.45 4.71
CA THR A 102 6.48 -10.26 4.53
C THR A 102 6.65 -11.33 3.44
N LEU A 103 7.53 -11.10 2.47
CA LEU A 103 7.93 -12.10 1.45
C LEU A 103 9.28 -12.77 1.75
N ARG A 104 9.76 -12.72 2.99
CA ARG A 104 11.04 -13.34 3.37
C ARG A 104 11.04 -14.83 3.04
N GLY A 105 12.07 -15.27 2.32
CA GLY A 105 12.22 -16.67 1.89
C GLY A 105 11.58 -17.01 0.55
N TYR A 106 10.82 -16.10 -0.06
CA TYR A 106 10.18 -16.31 -1.37
C TYR A 106 11.18 -16.76 -2.44
N LYS A 107 12.29 -16.04 -2.63
CA LYS A 107 13.31 -16.37 -3.65
C LYS A 107 13.89 -17.78 -3.49
N THR A 108 14.05 -18.25 -2.26
CA THR A 108 14.53 -19.61 -1.98
C THR A 108 13.43 -20.63 -2.28
N GLN A 109 12.20 -20.36 -1.83
CA GLN A 109 11.06 -21.24 -2.05
C GLN A 109 10.68 -21.36 -3.53
N VAL A 110 10.85 -20.31 -4.34
CA VAL A 110 10.60 -20.37 -5.79
C VAL A 110 11.53 -21.38 -6.46
N LYS A 111 12.78 -21.52 -6.01
CA LYS A 111 13.73 -22.51 -6.56
C LYS A 111 13.37 -23.95 -6.19
N ALA A 112 12.79 -24.16 -5.01
CA ALA A 112 12.45 -25.49 -4.51
C ALA A 112 11.04 -25.94 -4.92
N THR A 113 10.06 -25.04 -4.80
CA THR A 113 8.63 -25.30 -5.02
C THR A 113 7.98 -24.06 -5.68
N PRO A 114 8.18 -23.83 -6.99
CA PRO A 114 7.75 -22.61 -7.67
C PRO A 114 6.27 -22.27 -7.49
N GLU A 115 5.39 -23.23 -7.75
CA GLU A 115 3.93 -23.00 -7.74
C GLU A 115 3.41 -22.69 -6.33
N LYS A 116 3.89 -23.41 -5.32
CA LYS A 116 3.55 -23.14 -3.91
C LYS A 116 4.04 -21.76 -3.47
N ALA A 117 5.26 -21.37 -3.86
CA ALA A 117 5.82 -20.08 -3.51
C ALA A 117 5.05 -18.93 -4.16
N LYS A 118 4.70 -19.05 -5.44
CA LYS A 118 3.88 -18.07 -6.17
C LYS A 118 2.48 -17.93 -5.54
N ALA A 119 1.81 -19.04 -5.24
CA ALA A 119 0.49 -19.01 -4.61
C ALA A 119 0.52 -18.34 -3.23
N LEU A 120 1.53 -18.64 -2.41
CA LEU A 120 1.71 -18.01 -1.10
C LEU A 120 1.97 -16.50 -1.23
N ALA A 121 2.87 -16.10 -2.12
CA ALA A 121 3.16 -14.68 -2.35
C ALA A 121 1.93 -13.93 -2.87
N ALA A 122 1.17 -14.52 -3.80
CA ALA A 122 -0.07 -13.96 -4.29
C ALA A 122 -1.10 -13.75 -3.17
N LEU A 123 -1.24 -14.72 -2.26
CA LEU A 123 -2.11 -14.62 -1.09
C LEU A 123 -1.68 -13.48 -0.16
N ILE A 124 -0.38 -13.38 0.14
CA ILE A 124 0.17 -12.31 0.99
C ILE A 124 -0.09 -10.93 0.38
N ILE A 125 0.14 -10.78 -0.92
CA ILE A 125 -0.08 -9.52 -1.64
C ILE A 125 -1.56 -9.13 -1.64
N LYS A 126 -2.45 -10.06 -2.01
CA LYS A 126 -3.90 -9.82 -2.02
C LYS A 126 -4.43 -9.49 -0.61
N ASN A 127 -3.96 -10.20 0.43
CA ASN A 127 -4.33 -9.92 1.81
C ASN A 127 -3.81 -8.57 2.30
N THR A 128 -2.65 -8.13 1.81
CA THR A 128 -2.12 -6.79 2.09
C THR A 128 -3.14 -5.75 1.64
N TYR A 129 -3.49 -5.75 0.34
CA TYR A 129 -4.39 -4.76 -0.21
C TYR A 129 -5.82 -4.87 0.33
N ARG A 130 -6.34 -6.08 0.55
CA ARG A 130 -7.63 -6.28 1.23
C ARG A 130 -7.63 -5.63 2.61
N THR A 131 -6.56 -5.79 3.38
CA THR A 131 -6.47 -5.22 4.73
C THR A 131 -6.41 -3.69 4.67
N LEU A 132 -5.64 -3.11 3.75
CA LEU A 132 -5.54 -1.66 3.59
C LEU A 132 -6.87 -1.03 3.16
N MET A 133 -7.53 -1.62 2.15
CA MET A 133 -8.76 -1.08 1.55
C MET A 133 -9.97 -1.14 2.49
N THR A 134 -9.94 -2.01 3.49
CA THR A 134 -11.04 -2.18 4.46
C THR A 134 -10.93 -1.28 5.69
N ARG A 135 -9.97 -0.34 5.74
CA ARG A 135 -9.80 0.57 6.88
C ARG A 135 -10.67 1.83 6.84
N GLY A 136 -11.25 2.16 5.68
CA GLY A 136 -12.09 3.34 5.52
C GLY A 136 -13.56 3.04 5.81
N MET A 137 -14.15 3.70 6.81
CA MET A 137 -15.54 3.51 7.20
C MET A 137 -16.54 4.24 6.28
N LYS A 138 -16.19 5.45 5.82
CA LYS A 138 -17.04 6.28 4.95
C LYS A 138 -16.59 6.24 3.49
N GLY A 139 -15.31 5.95 3.22
CA GLY A 139 -14.84 5.83 1.85
C GLY A 139 -13.42 5.30 1.72
N CYS A 140 -13.19 4.58 0.62
CA CYS A 140 -11.89 4.09 0.20
C CYS A 140 -11.57 4.66 -1.19
N TYR A 141 -10.44 5.36 -1.28
CA TYR A 141 -9.91 5.93 -2.52
C TYR A 141 -8.65 5.17 -2.87
N ILE A 142 -8.46 4.85 -4.14
CA ILE A 142 -7.28 4.13 -4.58
C ILE A 142 -6.50 4.93 -5.62
N TYR A 143 -5.18 4.84 -5.55
CA TYR A 143 -4.27 5.19 -6.63
C TYR A 143 -3.62 3.90 -7.11
N CYS A 144 -3.56 3.67 -8.42
CA CYS A 144 -2.84 2.53 -8.99
C CYS A 144 -1.63 3.03 -9.77
N SER A 145 -0.48 2.40 -9.55
CA SER A 145 0.75 2.69 -10.29
C SER A 145 0.71 2.25 -11.75
N ASP A 146 -0.27 1.43 -12.12
CA ASP A 146 -0.45 0.86 -13.45
C ASP A 146 -1.76 1.32 -14.09
N ALA A 147 -1.71 1.66 -15.39
CA ALA A 147 -2.81 2.28 -16.11
C ALA A 147 -3.99 1.32 -16.33
N GLU A 148 -3.71 0.07 -16.74
CA GLU A 148 -4.75 -0.95 -16.92
C GLU A 148 -5.43 -1.29 -15.59
N THR A 149 -4.65 -1.36 -14.51
CA THR A 149 -5.15 -1.54 -13.15
C THR A 149 -6.08 -0.41 -12.74
N THR A 150 -5.72 0.83 -13.06
CA THR A 150 -6.58 2.00 -12.83
C THR A 150 -7.92 1.86 -13.54
N GLU A 151 -7.89 1.50 -14.83
CA GLU A 151 -9.10 1.38 -15.63
C GLU A 151 -9.98 0.22 -15.17
N TYR A 152 -9.37 -0.91 -14.82
CA TYR A 152 -10.07 -2.05 -14.25
C TYR A 152 -10.88 -1.65 -13.03
N PHE A 153 -10.26 -1.00 -12.03
CA PHE A 153 -11.00 -0.60 -10.84
C PHE A 153 -12.03 0.49 -11.12
N ARG A 154 -11.72 1.46 -12.00
CA ARG A 154 -12.68 2.51 -12.39
C ARG A 154 -13.95 1.89 -12.99
N SER A 155 -13.80 0.97 -13.94
CA SER A 155 -14.94 0.30 -14.60
C SER A 155 -15.83 -0.50 -13.63
N ARG A 156 -15.27 -0.95 -12.50
CA ARG A 156 -15.99 -1.71 -11.47
C ARG A 156 -16.71 -0.81 -10.45
N ILE A 157 -16.19 0.39 -10.20
CA ILE A 157 -16.82 1.37 -9.29
C ILE A 157 -17.99 2.07 -9.99
N SER A 158 -17.89 2.35 -11.28
CA SER A 158 -18.92 3.04 -12.08
C SER A 158 -20.16 2.19 -12.41
N ARG A 159 -20.24 0.94 -11.91
CA ARG A 159 -21.35 0.00 -12.17
C ARG A 159 -22.39 -0.05 -11.04
N HIS A 160 -22.41 0.93 -10.15
CA HIS A 160 -23.44 1.09 -9.11
C HIS A 160 -24.14 2.44 -9.24
#